data_AF-A0A9W8W5S1-F1
#
_entry.id   AF-A0A9W8W5S1-F1
#
_cell.length_a   1.000
_cell.length_b   1.000
_cell.length_c   1.000
_cell.angle_alpha   90.00
_cell.angle_beta   90.00
_cell.angle_gamma   90.00
#
_symmetry.space_group_name_H-M   'P 1'
#
loop_
_entity.id
_entity.type
_entity.pdbx_description
1 polymer ?
#
loop_
_entity_poly.entity_id
_entity_poly.type
_entity_poly.pdbx_seq_one_letter_code
_entity_poly.pdbx_strand_id
1 'polypeptide(L)'
;MKQEIELGGVRVQVAPVDDSSEASAVFHDLIVKLQRSQVLARIPRGVPDVRRRVQVLVSVDFDAVSAWMGTGQHPRNCLSDFSAGIFAGRVGVGRLLRVLDRAGISDKVTWFIPGHSMETFALETKNIVDSGAEIALHGYCHEDCTQLNPQQEEEIMDKCIALARSLTGKKPVGFRAPLYRIGHETIGLLERKGFLYDTSLSGHDAQLYYLDTGFPLAPVNYSEPARTWMSPSPQPRRISVVEIPANWYMEDMTPLQFLPNVSNSHGFATTQAIEQMWKDRFNWLWNWGADGSGPGNFVFPLVLHPDTSGMAHVAGTIDGMLQWLKAWGPEVEFVTYEKAAREFLQEDNVVAA
;
A
#
# COMPACT_ATOMS: atom_id res chain seq x y z
N MET A 1 -25.58 40.01 -31.76
CA MET A 1 -25.75 38.67 -32.37
C MET A 1 -25.43 37.64 -31.29
N LYS A 2 -26.38 36.77 -30.91
CA LYS A 2 -26.08 35.65 -29.98
C LYS A 2 -25.30 34.60 -30.75
N GLN A 3 -24.17 34.14 -30.22
CA GLN A 3 -23.33 33.13 -30.84
C GLN A 3 -23.59 31.80 -30.15
N GLU A 4 -23.88 30.74 -30.91
CA GLU A 4 -24.16 29.41 -30.37
C GLU A 4 -22.93 28.53 -30.61
N ILE A 5 -22.41 27.92 -29.55
CA ILE A 5 -21.18 27.11 -29.59
C ILE A 5 -21.48 25.73 -29.01
N GLU A 6 -20.99 24.67 -29.65
CA GLU A 6 -21.16 23.29 -29.21
C GLU A 6 -19.87 22.79 -28.56
N LEU A 7 -19.96 22.41 -27.28
CA LEU A 7 -18.84 21.87 -26.49
C LEU A 7 -19.25 20.52 -25.90
N GLY A 8 -18.60 19.44 -26.34
CA GLY A 8 -18.83 18.10 -25.79
C GLY A 8 -20.27 17.59 -25.93
N GLY A 9 -21.00 18.01 -26.97
CA GLY A 9 -22.40 17.61 -27.22
C GLY A 9 -23.46 18.46 -26.51
N VAL A 10 -23.06 19.52 -25.80
CA VAL A 10 -23.99 20.50 -25.21
C VAL A 10 -23.91 21.81 -25.99
N ARG A 11 -25.05 22.29 -26.48
CA ARG A 11 -25.17 23.60 -27.15
C ARG A 11 -25.39 24.70 -26.13
N VAL A 12 -24.53 25.72 -26.16
CA VAL A 12 -24.61 26.86 -25.24
C VAL A 12 -24.73 28.14 -26.06
N GLN A 13 -25.70 28.98 -25.69
CA GLN A 13 -25.83 30.32 -26.24
C GLN A 13 -24.98 31.30 -25.44
N VAL A 14 -24.04 31.94 -26.11
CA VAL A 14 -23.15 32.93 -25.51
C VAL A 14 -23.66 34.32 -25.90
N ALA A 15 -23.95 35.14 -24.88
CA ALA A 15 -24.23 36.56 -25.05
C ALA A 15 -22.91 37.36 -25.04
N PRO A 16 -22.83 38.52 -25.73
CA PRO A 16 -21.66 39.40 -25.65
C PRO A 16 -21.39 39.79 -24.19
N VAL A 17 -20.12 39.72 -23.77
CA VAL A 17 -19.70 40.06 -22.40
C VAL A 17 -19.85 41.56 -22.19
N ASP A 18 -20.64 41.94 -21.19
CA ASP A 18 -20.65 43.28 -20.59
C ASP A 18 -19.77 43.23 -19.33
N ASP A 19 -18.95 44.26 -19.11
CA ASP A 19 -17.91 44.38 -18.07
C ASP A 19 -18.49 44.63 -16.66
N SER A 20 -19.67 44.09 -16.38
CA SER A 20 -20.29 44.18 -15.05
C SER A 20 -19.85 43.01 -14.16
N SER A 21 -19.71 43.28 -12.86
CA SER A 21 -19.28 42.31 -11.84
C SER A 21 -20.11 41.03 -11.75
N GLU A 22 -21.34 41.04 -12.29
CA GLU A 22 -22.22 39.86 -12.34
C GLU A 22 -21.77 38.84 -13.38
N ALA A 23 -21.21 39.27 -14.51
CA ALA A 23 -20.69 38.36 -15.54
C ALA A 23 -19.49 37.55 -15.03
N SER A 24 -18.64 38.16 -14.19
CA SER A 24 -17.49 37.51 -13.56
C SER A 24 -17.92 36.43 -12.55
N ALA A 25 -19.00 36.66 -11.80
CA ALA A 25 -19.54 35.68 -10.86
C ALA A 25 -20.14 34.46 -11.58
N VAL A 26 -20.84 34.67 -12.70
CA VAL A 26 -21.39 33.59 -13.53
C VAL A 26 -20.26 32.80 -14.20
N PHE A 27 -19.20 33.47 -14.66
CA PHE A 27 -18.04 32.82 -15.26
C PHE A 27 -17.25 32.00 -14.22
N HIS A 28 -17.11 32.52 -12.99
CA HIS A 28 -16.48 31.80 -11.88
C HIS A 28 -17.29 30.57 -11.47
N ASP A 29 -18.61 30.68 -11.35
CA ASP A 29 -19.49 29.54 -11.07
C ASP A 29 -19.46 28.50 -12.22
N LEU A 30 -19.37 28.94 -13.47
CA LEU A 30 -19.21 28.06 -14.62
C LEU A 30 -17.85 27.35 -14.62
N ILE A 31 -16.75 28.03 -14.28
CA ILE A 31 -15.41 27.45 -14.12
C ILE A 31 -15.41 26.43 -12.97
N VAL A 32 -16.02 26.76 -11.82
CA VAL A 32 -16.13 25.84 -10.67
C VAL A 32 -16.98 24.62 -11.03
N LYS A 33 -18.08 24.80 -11.76
CA LYS A 33 -18.90 23.69 -12.29
C LYS A 33 -18.15 22.88 -13.34
N LEU A 34 -17.38 23.51 -14.21
CA LEU A 34 -16.56 22.85 -15.22
C LEU A 34 -15.39 22.08 -14.59
N GLN A 35 -14.74 22.63 -13.56
CA GLN A 35 -13.69 21.95 -12.78
C GLN A 35 -14.28 20.78 -11.99
N ARG A 36 -15.45 20.94 -11.36
CA ARG A 36 -16.19 19.81 -10.77
C ARG A 36 -16.59 18.77 -11.81
N SER A 37 -16.92 19.19 -13.03
CA SER A 37 -17.26 18.28 -14.14
C SER A 37 -16.04 17.59 -14.77
N GLN A 38 -14.86 18.21 -14.74
CA GLN A 38 -13.60 17.59 -15.15
C GLN A 38 -13.09 16.59 -14.10
N VAL A 39 -13.36 16.83 -12.81
CA VAL A 39 -13.20 15.80 -11.76
C VAL A 39 -14.18 14.63 -11.96
N LEU A 40 -15.30 14.84 -12.65
CA LEU A 40 -16.25 13.79 -13.05
C LEU A 40 -16.00 13.20 -14.45
N ALA A 41 -15.05 13.75 -15.22
CA ALA A 41 -14.75 13.34 -16.59
C ALA A 41 -13.75 12.17 -16.60
N ARG A 42 -14.13 11.05 -15.99
CA ARG A 42 -13.72 9.68 -16.38
C ARG A 42 -14.35 8.57 -15.54
N ILE A 43 -15.49 8.80 -14.88
CA ILE A 43 -16.32 7.65 -14.47
C ILE A 43 -16.95 7.09 -15.76
N PRO A 44 -16.62 5.87 -16.21
CA PRO A 44 -17.18 5.31 -17.43
C PRO A 44 -18.69 5.21 -17.28
N ARG A 45 -19.44 5.95 -18.10
CA ARG A 45 -20.90 5.81 -18.15
C ARG A 45 -21.22 4.55 -18.94
N GLY A 46 -21.85 3.61 -18.24
CA GLY A 46 -22.42 2.40 -18.82
C GLY A 46 -21.41 1.25 -18.90
N VAL A 47 -21.04 0.70 -17.74
CA VAL A 47 -20.54 -0.67 -17.69
C VAL A 47 -21.73 -1.56 -17.32
N PRO A 48 -21.94 -2.72 -17.96
CA PRO A 48 -22.99 -3.67 -17.56
C PRO A 48 -23.00 -3.89 -16.05
N ASP A 49 -24.18 -4.20 -15.51
CA ASP A 49 -24.48 -4.47 -14.09
C ASP A 49 -23.80 -5.77 -13.62
N VAL A 50 -22.48 -5.79 -13.72
CA VAL A 50 -21.61 -6.78 -13.13
C VAL A 50 -21.28 -6.22 -11.76
N ARG A 51 -21.90 -6.81 -10.73
CA ARG A 51 -21.59 -6.50 -9.34
C ARG A 51 -20.11 -6.81 -9.11
N ARG A 52 -19.28 -5.78 -8.98
CA ARG A 52 -17.87 -5.92 -8.63
C ARG A 52 -17.72 -5.81 -7.13
N ARG A 53 -16.77 -6.58 -6.60
CA ARG A 53 -16.26 -6.41 -5.26
C ARG A 53 -14.81 -5.93 -5.36
N VAL A 54 -14.56 -4.73 -4.86
CA VAL A 54 -13.23 -4.13 -4.78
C VAL A 54 -12.83 -4.05 -3.32
N GLN A 55 -11.77 -4.76 -2.94
CA GLN A 55 -11.24 -4.69 -1.59
C GLN A 55 -10.04 -3.74 -1.56
N VAL A 56 -10.20 -2.59 -0.91
CA VAL A 56 -9.12 -1.64 -0.68
C VAL A 56 -8.41 -2.02 0.62
N LEU A 57 -7.11 -2.28 0.49
CA LEU A 57 -6.25 -2.80 1.54
C LEU A 57 -5.22 -1.73 1.91
N VAL A 58 -5.62 -0.77 2.75
CA VAL A 58 -4.70 0.26 3.24
C VAL A 58 -3.86 -0.33 4.37
N SER A 59 -2.54 -0.32 4.21
CA SER A 59 -1.60 -0.68 5.25
C SER A 59 -0.69 0.47 5.63
N VAL A 60 -0.22 0.47 6.88
CA VAL A 60 0.75 1.43 7.37
C VAL A 60 1.96 0.71 7.95
N ASP A 61 3.14 0.93 7.36
CA ASP A 61 4.39 0.33 7.79
C ASP A 61 5.08 1.35 8.71
N PHE A 62 5.10 1.05 10.01
CA PHE A 62 5.56 1.99 11.05
C PHE A 62 7.08 1.88 11.29
N ASP A 63 7.82 2.21 10.24
CA ASP A 63 9.27 2.03 10.15
C ASP A 63 10.07 2.88 11.13
N ALA A 64 9.86 4.20 11.10
CA ALA A 64 10.46 5.14 12.02
C ALA A 64 11.99 4.96 12.21
N VAL A 65 12.46 4.88 13.46
CA VAL A 65 13.89 4.74 13.76
C VAL A 65 14.46 3.43 13.24
N SER A 66 13.66 2.34 13.23
CA SER A 66 14.15 1.04 12.77
C SER A 66 14.56 1.03 11.30
N ALA A 67 13.89 1.78 10.42
CA ALA A 67 14.35 1.90 9.03
C ALA A 67 15.79 2.38 8.92
N TRP A 68 16.23 3.31 9.78
CA TRP A 68 17.62 3.81 9.78
C TRP A 68 18.64 2.84 10.40
N MET A 69 18.16 1.85 11.16
CA MET A 69 18.98 0.81 11.79
C MET A 69 19.15 -0.43 10.90
N GLY A 70 18.12 -0.78 10.14
CA GLY A 70 18.14 -1.90 9.20
C GLY A 70 18.31 -1.42 7.76
N THR A 71 17.22 -1.32 7.01
CA THR A 71 17.19 -0.97 5.58
C THR A 71 18.04 0.22 5.15
N GLY A 72 17.90 1.36 5.83
CA GLY A 72 18.62 2.60 5.57
C GLY A 72 19.95 2.70 6.31
N GLN A 73 20.46 1.60 6.89
CA GLN A 73 21.70 1.62 7.65
C GLN A 73 22.87 2.09 6.78
N HIS A 74 23.65 3.02 7.31
CA HIS A 74 24.87 3.47 6.67
C HIS A 74 25.85 4.04 7.70
N PRO A 75 27.18 3.84 7.55
CA PRO A 75 28.17 4.37 8.48
C PRO A 75 28.20 5.90 8.63
N ARG A 76 27.58 6.62 7.68
CA ARG A 76 27.46 8.08 7.68
C ARG A 76 26.08 8.59 8.13
N ASN A 77 25.19 7.71 8.57
CA ASN A 77 23.93 8.17 9.15
C ASN A 77 24.23 9.05 10.37
N CYS A 78 23.44 10.10 10.53
CA CYS A 78 23.66 11.15 11.50
C CYS A 78 22.36 11.47 12.26
N LEU A 79 22.43 12.41 13.21
CA LEU A 79 21.26 12.79 14.01
C LEU A 79 20.10 13.29 13.17
N SER A 80 20.36 13.91 12.01
CA SER A 80 19.29 14.35 11.09
C SER A 80 18.45 13.17 10.62
N ASP A 81 19.09 12.07 10.24
CA ASP A 81 18.44 10.86 9.72
C ASP A 81 17.56 10.20 10.80
N PHE A 82 18.15 9.95 11.97
CA PHE A 82 17.41 9.39 13.11
C PHE A 82 16.29 10.32 13.59
N SER A 83 16.45 11.64 13.49
CA SER A 83 15.39 12.59 13.83
C SER A 83 14.18 12.49 12.89
N ALA A 84 14.37 12.06 11.64
CA ALA A 84 13.26 11.77 10.73
C ALA A 84 12.46 10.55 11.20
N GLY A 85 13.13 9.50 11.68
CA GLY A 85 12.45 8.37 12.34
C GLY A 85 11.71 8.78 13.62
N ILE A 86 12.26 9.72 14.41
CA ILE A 86 11.54 10.29 15.57
C ILE A 86 10.30 11.08 15.14
N PHE A 87 10.37 11.81 14.02
CA PHE A 87 9.21 12.49 13.44
C PHE A 87 8.11 11.49 13.05
N ALA A 88 8.47 10.38 12.39
CA ALA A 88 7.53 9.36 11.98
C ALA A 88 6.69 8.85 13.15
N GLY A 89 7.35 8.51 14.26
CA GLY A 89 6.67 8.13 15.51
C GLY A 89 5.85 9.27 16.11
N ARG A 90 6.53 10.33 16.59
CA ARG A 90 5.90 11.36 17.44
C ARG A 90 4.89 12.25 16.72
N VAL A 91 4.98 12.36 15.40
CA VAL A 91 4.14 13.25 14.59
C VAL A 91 3.39 12.50 13.51
N GLY A 92 4.09 11.65 12.75
CA GLY A 92 3.55 10.93 11.61
C GLY A 92 2.38 10.02 12.00
N VAL A 93 2.56 9.18 13.02
CA VAL A 93 1.51 8.25 13.49
C VAL A 93 0.24 9.01 13.85
N GLY A 94 0.35 10.05 14.68
CA GLY A 94 -0.82 10.82 15.10
C GLY A 94 -1.53 11.51 13.94
N ARG A 95 -0.80 11.96 12.90
CA ARG A 95 -1.41 12.54 11.70
C ARG A 95 -2.15 11.49 10.88
N LEU A 96 -1.53 10.34 10.65
CA LEU A 96 -2.15 9.24 9.90
C LEU A 96 -3.40 8.70 10.61
N LEU A 97 -3.36 8.47 11.93
CA LEU A 97 -4.53 8.06 12.69
C LEU A 97 -5.70 9.05 12.50
N ARG A 98 -5.45 10.36 12.48
CA ARG A 98 -6.49 11.37 12.20
C ARG A 98 -6.98 11.35 10.74
N VAL A 99 -6.12 11.05 9.76
CA VAL A 99 -6.52 10.91 8.35
C VAL A 99 -7.44 9.70 8.21
N LEU A 100 -7.04 8.56 8.77
CA LEU A 100 -7.82 7.32 8.76
C LEU A 100 -9.17 7.46 9.48
N ASP A 101 -9.18 8.19 10.60
CA ASP A 101 -10.40 8.52 11.36
C ASP A 101 -11.37 9.40 10.55
N ARG A 102 -10.89 10.46 9.91
CA ARG A 102 -11.71 11.27 8.99
C ARG A 102 -12.24 10.47 7.80
N ALA A 103 -11.47 9.50 7.33
CA ALA A 103 -11.91 8.57 6.30
C ALA A 103 -12.89 7.50 6.84
N GLY A 104 -13.01 7.32 8.16
CA GLY A 104 -13.89 6.33 8.79
C GLY A 104 -13.41 4.89 8.58
N ILE A 105 -12.09 4.69 8.54
CA ILE A 105 -11.45 3.40 8.24
C ILE A 105 -10.40 2.99 9.28
N SER A 106 -10.31 3.66 10.43
CA SER A 106 -9.29 3.38 11.46
C SER A 106 -9.22 1.90 11.89
N ASP A 107 -10.35 1.22 11.96
CA ASP A 107 -10.50 -0.20 12.32
C ASP A 107 -10.44 -1.15 11.10
N LYS A 108 -10.22 -0.61 9.91
CA LYS A 108 -10.23 -1.33 8.61
C LYS A 108 -8.88 -1.22 7.90
N VAL A 109 -7.83 -0.87 8.62
CA VAL A 109 -6.45 -0.86 8.12
C VAL A 109 -5.58 -1.83 8.89
N THR A 110 -4.44 -2.16 8.31
CA THR A 110 -3.43 -3.02 8.93
C THR A 110 -2.15 -2.24 9.17
N TRP A 111 -1.63 -2.25 10.39
CA TRP A 111 -0.33 -1.66 10.72
C TRP A 111 0.71 -2.77 10.81
N PHE A 112 1.72 -2.72 9.95
CA PHE A 112 2.91 -3.56 10.03
C PHE A 112 3.95 -2.81 10.86
N ILE A 113 4.25 -3.32 12.05
CA ILE A 113 5.07 -2.58 13.03
C ILE A 113 6.34 -3.38 13.33
N PRO A 114 7.53 -2.81 13.13
CA PRO A 114 8.77 -3.40 13.64
C PRO A 114 8.74 -3.46 15.17
N GLY A 115 9.25 -4.53 15.77
CA GLY A 115 9.31 -4.67 17.22
C GLY A 115 10.05 -3.51 17.93
N HIS A 116 11.09 -2.95 17.29
CA HIS A 116 11.76 -1.74 17.77
C HIS A 116 10.81 -0.55 17.86
N SER A 117 9.98 -0.31 16.83
CA SER A 117 8.97 0.76 16.84
C SER A 117 7.89 0.54 17.90
N MET A 118 7.45 -0.71 18.11
CA MET A 118 6.51 -1.06 19.18
C MET A 118 7.03 -0.64 20.56
N GLU A 119 8.32 -0.88 20.83
CA GLU A 119 8.93 -0.59 22.13
C GLU A 119 9.34 0.89 22.28
N THR A 120 9.83 1.51 21.20
CA THR A 120 10.36 2.88 21.21
C THR A 120 9.24 3.92 21.31
N PHE A 121 8.11 3.67 20.64
CA PHE A 121 6.98 4.59 20.56
C PHE A 121 5.74 3.96 21.20
N ALA A 122 5.90 3.45 22.43
CA ALA A 122 4.86 2.70 23.13
C ALA A 122 3.51 3.44 23.24
N LEU A 123 3.52 4.77 23.39
CA LEU A 123 2.31 5.59 23.41
C LEU A 123 1.62 5.60 22.04
N GLU A 124 2.38 5.81 20.97
CA GLU A 124 1.87 5.85 19.61
C GLU A 124 1.41 4.46 19.15
N THR A 125 2.15 3.40 19.48
CA THR A 125 1.71 2.01 19.28
C THR A 125 0.44 1.71 20.04
N LYS A 126 0.30 2.18 21.29
CA LYS A 126 -0.96 2.05 22.03
C LYS A 126 -2.11 2.77 21.32
N ASN A 127 -1.90 3.98 20.80
CA ASN A 127 -2.93 4.71 20.06
C ASN A 127 -3.36 3.98 18.77
N ILE A 128 -2.41 3.31 18.10
CA ILE A 128 -2.70 2.46 16.94
C ILE A 128 -3.59 1.28 17.37
N VAL A 129 -3.24 0.57 18.45
CA VAL A 129 -4.04 -0.55 18.97
C VAL A 129 -5.44 -0.09 19.39
N ASP A 130 -5.54 1.03 20.10
CA ASP A 130 -6.81 1.60 20.56
C ASP A 130 -7.72 2.04 19.39
N SER A 131 -7.16 2.28 18.19
CA SER A 131 -7.94 2.60 16.98
C SER A 131 -8.73 1.41 16.42
N GLY A 132 -8.44 0.19 16.87
CA GLY A 132 -9.07 -1.05 16.39
C GLY A 132 -8.41 -1.64 15.13
N ALA A 133 -7.35 -1.02 14.62
CA ALA A 133 -6.61 -1.53 13.47
C ALA A 133 -6.02 -2.93 13.71
N GLU A 134 -5.81 -3.69 12.63
CA GLU A 134 -5.04 -4.93 12.68
C GLU A 134 -3.56 -4.61 12.94
N ILE A 135 -2.89 -5.44 13.76
CA ILE A 135 -1.44 -5.38 13.98
C ILE A 135 -0.76 -6.60 13.36
N ALA A 136 0.16 -6.36 12.44
CA ALA A 136 0.99 -7.34 11.76
C ALA A 136 2.49 -7.06 12.00
N LEU A 137 3.34 -8.04 11.72
CA LEU A 137 4.77 -7.97 12.04
C LEU A 137 5.62 -7.44 10.87
N HIS A 138 6.69 -6.72 11.21
CA HIS A 138 7.58 -6.09 10.22
C HIS A 138 9.07 -6.12 10.63
N GLY A 139 9.57 -7.29 11.05
CA GLY A 139 10.91 -7.42 11.64
C GLY A 139 11.01 -6.79 13.03
N TYR A 140 12.23 -6.65 13.56
CA TYR A 140 12.46 -5.95 14.83
C TYR A 140 13.05 -4.57 14.59
N CYS A 141 14.26 -4.50 14.04
CA CYS A 141 14.96 -3.29 13.62
C CYS A 141 14.86 -3.07 12.10
N HIS A 142 13.80 -3.56 11.45
CA HIS A 142 13.59 -3.43 10.01
C HIS A 142 14.76 -4.02 9.19
N GLU A 143 15.20 -5.21 9.59
CA GLU A 143 16.36 -5.92 9.05
C GLU A 143 16.04 -6.62 7.71
N ASP A 144 17.00 -6.63 6.78
CA ASP A 144 16.90 -7.43 5.56
C ASP A 144 16.91 -8.93 5.90
N CYS A 145 15.76 -9.60 5.77
CA CYS A 145 15.62 -11.01 6.15
C CYS A 145 16.60 -11.91 5.37
N THR A 146 17.03 -11.51 4.17
CA THR A 146 17.99 -12.28 3.36
C THR A 146 19.41 -12.29 3.91
N GLN A 147 19.71 -11.45 4.90
CA GLN A 147 21.01 -11.38 5.58
C GLN A 147 21.02 -12.09 6.94
N LEU A 148 19.85 -12.52 7.42
CA LEU A 148 19.72 -13.22 8.69
C LEU A 148 20.07 -14.70 8.51
N ASN A 149 20.74 -15.27 9.51
CA ASN A 149 20.76 -16.71 9.63
C ASN A 149 19.44 -17.21 10.24
N PRO A 150 19.09 -18.51 10.09
CA PRO A 150 17.82 -19.04 10.54
C PRO A 150 17.54 -18.84 12.04
N GLN A 151 18.57 -18.89 12.89
CA GLN A 151 18.42 -18.66 14.33
C GLN A 151 18.06 -17.21 14.63
N GLN A 152 18.75 -16.25 14.00
CA GLN A 152 18.45 -14.82 14.18
C GLN A 152 17.03 -14.50 13.75
N GLU A 153 16.61 -15.01 12.59
CA GLU A 153 15.27 -14.78 12.06
C GLU A 153 14.18 -15.35 12.98
N GLU A 154 14.41 -16.55 13.53
CA GLU A 154 13.48 -17.16 14.49
C GLU A 154 13.40 -16.39 15.82
N GLU A 155 14.54 -15.97 16.38
CA GLU A 155 14.58 -15.18 17.62
C GLU A 155 13.86 -13.82 17.46
N ILE A 156 14.09 -13.14 16.34
CA ILE A 156 13.42 -11.88 15.97
C ILE A 156 11.91 -12.12 15.86
N MET A 157 11.49 -13.15 15.13
CA MET A 157 10.08 -13.44 14.92
C MET A 157 9.37 -13.78 16.23
N ASP A 158 9.98 -14.60 17.09
CA ASP A 158 9.41 -14.97 18.39
C ASP A 158 9.26 -13.76 19.32
N LYS A 159 10.27 -12.87 19.35
CA LYS A 159 10.18 -11.63 20.11
C LYS A 159 9.02 -10.76 19.60
N CYS A 160 8.91 -10.55 18.30
CA CYS A 160 7.86 -9.72 17.71
C CYS A 160 6.46 -10.32 17.90
N ILE A 161 6.30 -11.65 17.81
CA ILE A 161 5.04 -12.34 18.16
C ILE A 161 4.67 -12.08 19.62
N ALA A 162 5.62 -12.18 20.55
CA ALA A 162 5.38 -11.96 21.97
C ALA A 162 4.95 -10.51 22.25
N LEU A 163 5.61 -9.51 21.63
CA LEU A 163 5.27 -8.10 21.75
C LEU A 163 3.87 -7.80 21.20
N ALA A 164 3.56 -8.24 19.97
CA ALA A 164 2.24 -8.04 19.38
C ALA A 164 1.13 -8.69 20.23
N ARG A 165 1.41 -9.87 20.80
CA ARG A 165 0.48 -10.55 21.71
C ARG A 165 0.29 -9.80 23.03
N SER A 166 1.33 -9.21 23.60
CA SER A 166 1.18 -8.41 24.83
C SER A 166 0.38 -7.13 24.60
N LEU A 167 0.45 -6.56 23.39
CA LEU A 167 -0.27 -5.34 23.03
C LEU A 167 -1.75 -5.60 22.70
N THR A 168 -2.04 -6.68 21.96
CA THR A 168 -3.37 -6.93 21.37
C THR A 168 -4.16 -8.05 22.05
N GLY A 169 -3.50 -8.87 22.87
CA GLY A 169 -4.05 -10.12 23.43
C GLY A 169 -4.17 -11.26 22.41
N LYS A 170 -3.80 -11.04 21.14
CA LYS A 170 -3.92 -12.01 20.05
C LYS A 170 -2.56 -12.30 19.42
N LYS A 171 -2.39 -13.49 18.86
CA LYS A 171 -1.22 -13.79 18.03
C LYS A 171 -1.37 -13.04 16.70
N PRO A 172 -0.36 -12.30 16.22
CA PRO A 172 -0.42 -11.69 14.89
C PRO A 172 -0.47 -12.80 13.83
N VAL A 173 -1.21 -12.55 12.75
CA VAL A 173 -1.37 -13.52 11.65
C VAL A 173 -0.79 -13.03 10.33
N GLY A 174 -0.37 -11.78 10.28
CA GLY A 174 0.24 -11.14 9.12
C GLY A 174 1.72 -10.83 9.32
N PHE A 175 2.46 -10.92 8.21
CA PHE A 175 3.85 -10.51 8.13
C PHE A 175 4.07 -9.69 6.85
N ARG A 176 5.00 -8.75 6.93
CA ARG A 176 5.63 -8.12 5.77
C ARG A 176 7.11 -8.06 6.05
N ALA A 177 7.95 -8.45 5.10
CA ALA A 177 9.39 -8.30 5.26
C ALA A 177 9.82 -6.86 5.01
N PRO A 178 10.77 -6.35 5.81
CA PRO A 178 11.49 -5.13 5.48
C PRO A 178 12.00 -5.15 4.03
N LEU A 179 11.75 -4.07 3.27
CA LEU A 179 12.04 -3.96 1.82
C LEU A 179 11.43 -5.05 0.93
N TYR A 180 10.41 -5.77 1.38
CA TYR A 180 9.84 -6.91 0.66
C TYR A 180 10.88 -8.02 0.37
N ARG A 181 11.98 -8.06 1.15
CA ARG A 181 13.09 -8.99 0.92
C ARG A 181 12.96 -10.22 1.80
N ILE A 182 12.45 -11.30 1.22
CA ILE A 182 12.37 -12.62 1.86
C ILE A 182 13.18 -13.68 1.13
N GLY A 183 13.62 -14.71 1.88
CA GLY A 183 14.21 -15.93 1.34
C GLY A 183 13.31 -17.15 1.53
N HIS A 184 13.76 -18.30 1.03
CA HIS A 184 13.07 -19.57 1.26
C HIS A 184 12.94 -19.92 2.75
N GLU A 185 13.94 -19.55 3.56
CA GLU A 185 13.94 -19.78 5.01
C GLU A 185 12.83 -18.99 5.70
N THR A 186 12.65 -17.71 5.35
CA THR A 186 11.56 -16.86 5.83
C THR A 186 10.20 -17.49 5.53
N ILE A 187 9.98 -17.92 4.28
CA ILE A 187 8.74 -18.56 3.86
C ILE A 187 8.47 -19.82 4.70
N GLY A 188 9.49 -20.67 4.89
CA GLY A 188 9.38 -21.86 5.72
C GLY A 188 9.12 -21.54 7.19
N LEU A 189 9.69 -20.45 7.72
CA LEU A 189 9.45 -20.00 9.08
C LEU A 189 8.01 -19.51 9.27
N LEU A 190 7.48 -18.72 8.33
CA LEU A 190 6.09 -18.24 8.35
C LEU A 190 5.10 -19.42 8.36
N GLU A 191 5.33 -20.44 7.53
CA GLU A 191 4.53 -21.66 7.51
C GLU A 191 4.62 -22.41 8.85
N ARG A 192 5.82 -22.66 9.38
CA ARG A 192 6.02 -23.36 10.68
C ARG A 192 5.40 -22.60 11.86
N LYS A 193 5.49 -21.27 11.84
CA LYS A 193 4.89 -20.41 12.87
C LYS A 193 3.39 -20.20 12.63
N GLY A 194 2.80 -20.69 11.55
CA GLY A 194 1.36 -20.63 11.29
C GLY A 194 0.84 -19.21 11.05
N PHE A 195 1.57 -18.41 10.27
CA PHE A 195 1.06 -17.15 9.74
C PHE A 195 -0.05 -17.43 8.71
N LEU A 196 -1.05 -16.55 8.69
CA LEU A 196 -2.14 -16.62 7.73
C LEU A 196 -1.71 -16.08 6.38
N TYR A 197 -1.00 -14.95 6.40
CA TYR A 197 -0.59 -14.27 5.18
C TYR A 197 0.78 -13.58 5.29
N ASP A 198 1.40 -13.43 4.13
CA ASP A 198 2.51 -12.53 3.85
C ASP A 198 2.05 -11.45 2.84
N THR A 199 2.79 -10.35 2.76
CA THR A 199 2.58 -9.30 1.77
C THR A 199 3.93 -8.68 1.38
N SER A 200 4.79 -9.53 0.85
CA SER A 200 6.16 -9.19 0.48
C SER A 200 6.49 -9.53 -0.98
N LEU A 201 5.61 -10.20 -1.72
CA LEU A 201 5.88 -10.67 -3.08
C LEU A 201 4.89 -10.08 -4.09
N SER A 202 5.40 -9.85 -5.31
CA SER A 202 4.66 -9.22 -6.42
C SER A 202 4.27 -10.21 -7.52
N GLY A 203 4.04 -11.48 -7.19
CA GLY A 203 3.58 -12.52 -8.14
C GLY A 203 2.21 -12.23 -8.77
N HIS A 204 1.43 -11.36 -8.14
CA HIS A 204 0.29 -10.66 -8.74
C HIS A 204 0.35 -9.20 -8.27
N ASP A 205 -0.55 -8.38 -8.81
CA ASP A 205 -0.74 -6.97 -8.47
C ASP A 205 -2.18 -6.65 -8.01
N ALA A 206 -3.16 -7.54 -8.20
CA ALA A 206 -4.58 -7.23 -7.97
C ALA A 206 -5.42 -8.43 -7.49
N GLN A 207 -4.81 -9.59 -7.23
CA GLN A 207 -5.46 -10.74 -6.59
C GLN A 207 -4.56 -11.36 -5.54
N LEU A 208 -5.19 -11.92 -4.51
CA LEU A 208 -4.52 -12.78 -3.55
C LEU A 208 -4.19 -14.11 -4.20
N TYR A 209 -3.09 -14.71 -3.77
CA TYR A 209 -2.64 -16.02 -4.22
C TYR A 209 -2.02 -16.77 -3.05
N TYR A 210 -1.66 -18.03 -3.26
CA TYR A 210 -0.89 -18.77 -2.26
C TYR A 210 0.59 -18.52 -2.50
N LEU A 211 1.36 -18.31 -1.42
CA LEU A 211 2.81 -18.12 -1.51
C LEU A 211 3.48 -19.29 -2.24
N ASP A 212 4.48 -18.94 -3.04
CA ASP A 212 5.23 -19.85 -3.87
C ASP A 212 6.69 -19.93 -3.39
N THR A 213 7.26 -21.14 -3.37
CA THR A 213 8.65 -21.38 -2.95
C THR A 213 9.35 -22.43 -3.82
N GLY A 214 10.66 -22.60 -3.64
CA GLY A 214 11.43 -23.65 -4.30
C GLY A 214 11.93 -23.35 -5.72
N PHE A 215 11.77 -22.12 -6.21
CA PHE A 215 12.44 -21.67 -7.44
C PHE A 215 13.88 -21.20 -7.14
N PRO A 216 14.86 -21.50 -8.01
CA PRO A 216 16.26 -21.20 -7.77
C PRO A 216 16.53 -19.68 -7.81
N LEU A 217 17.32 -19.20 -6.85
CA LEU A 217 17.78 -17.80 -6.79
C LEU A 217 19.19 -17.60 -7.38
N ALA A 218 19.75 -18.62 -8.04
CA ALA A 218 21.11 -18.60 -8.55
C ALA A 218 21.22 -17.66 -9.80
N PRO A 219 22.13 -16.68 -9.79
CA PRO A 219 22.34 -15.80 -10.94
C PRO A 219 23.13 -16.50 -12.05
N VAL A 220 23.20 -15.84 -13.22
CA VAL A 220 24.11 -16.22 -14.30
C VAL A 220 25.57 -16.17 -13.80
N ASN A 221 26.30 -17.28 -13.97
CA ASN A 221 27.70 -17.38 -13.55
C ASN A 221 28.66 -17.25 -14.75
N TYR A 222 28.97 -16.04 -15.21
CA TYR A 222 29.78 -15.79 -16.42
C TYR A 222 31.18 -16.47 -16.50
N SER A 223 31.68 -17.06 -15.41
CA SER A 223 32.89 -17.89 -15.41
C SER A 223 32.68 -19.32 -15.94
N GLU A 224 31.43 -19.78 -16.04
CA GLU A 224 31.07 -21.11 -16.51
C GLU A 224 30.58 -21.08 -17.98
N PRO A 225 30.56 -22.22 -18.70
CA PRO A 225 29.96 -22.28 -20.03
C PRO A 225 28.45 -22.02 -19.97
N ALA A 226 27.90 -21.23 -20.89
CA ALA A 226 26.50 -20.76 -20.86
C ALA A 226 25.43 -21.85 -20.64
N ARG A 227 25.70 -23.10 -21.06
CA ARG A 227 24.81 -24.26 -20.82
C ARG A 227 24.51 -24.50 -19.32
N THR A 228 25.30 -23.98 -18.39
CA THR A 228 25.10 -24.14 -16.95
C THR A 228 23.96 -23.26 -16.39
N TRP A 229 23.57 -22.19 -17.09
CA TRP A 229 22.43 -21.34 -16.70
C TRP A 229 21.33 -21.22 -17.76
N MET A 230 21.56 -21.68 -19.00
CA MET A 230 20.52 -21.73 -20.05
C MET A 230 19.54 -22.90 -19.81
N SER A 231 18.90 -22.93 -18.65
CA SER A 231 17.84 -23.86 -18.28
C SER A 231 16.62 -23.07 -17.79
N PRO A 232 15.39 -23.51 -18.12
CA PRO A 232 14.20 -22.86 -17.60
C PRO A 232 14.13 -23.03 -16.08
N SER A 233 13.59 -22.04 -15.38
CA SER A 233 13.29 -22.16 -13.96
C SER A 233 12.24 -23.26 -13.74
N PRO A 234 12.38 -24.11 -12.71
CA PRO A 234 11.30 -25.00 -12.30
C PRO A 234 10.08 -24.18 -11.89
N GLN A 235 8.89 -24.75 -12.09
CA GLN A 235 7.67 -24.15 -11.58
C GLN A 235 7.71 -24.14 -10.05
N PRO A 236 7.27 -23.04 -9.41
CA PRO A 236 7.28 -22.95 -7.96
C PRO A 236 6.33 -23.96 -7.33
N ARG A 237 6.61 -24.30 -6.07
CA ARG A 237 5.72 -25.06 -5.21
C ARG A 237 4.90 -24.12 -4.35
N ARG A 238 3.58 -24.25 -4.44
CA ARG A 238 2.62 -23.58 -3.57
C ARG A 238 2.73 -24.04 -2.11
N ILE A 239 2.61 -23.11 -1.18
CA ILE A 239 2.44 -23.37 0.26
C ILE A 239 1.10 -22.82 0.78
N SER A 240 0.75 -23.09 2.03
CA SER A 240 -0.57 -22.72 2.58
C SER A 240 -0.73 -21.26 2.99
N VAL A 241 0.37 -20.51 3.09
CA VAL A 241 0.34 -19.08 3.48
C VAL A 241 -0.20 -18.27 2.30
N VAL A 242 -1.16 -17.38 2.57
CA VAL A 242 -1.72 -16.48 1.55
C VAL A 242 -0.75 -15.34 1.30
N GLU A 243 -0.56 -14.97 0.04
CA GLU A 243 0.14 -13.76 -0.36
C GLU A 243 -0.86 -12.70 -0.77
N ILE A 244 -0.79 -11.54 -0.10
CA ILE A 244 -1.48 -10.32 -0.53
C ILE A 244 -0.45 -9.48 -1.29
N PRO A 245 -0.63 -9.26 -2.60
CA PRO A 245 0.44 -8.73 -3.43
C PRO A 245 0.93 -7.36 -2.95
N ALA A 246 2.19 -7.27 -2.56
CA ALA A 246 2.88 -6.00 -2.37
C ALA A 246 3.51 -5.54 -3.68
N ASN A 247 3.57 -4.24 -3.91
CA ASN A 247 4.10 -3.68 -5.14
C ASN A 247 4.71 -2.29 -4.89
N TRP A 248 5.93 -2.07 -5.38
CA TRP A 248 6.64 -0.78 -5.32
C TRP A 248 5.87 0.40 -5.94
N TYR A 249 4.94 0.14 -6.87
CA TYR A 249 4.07 1.17 -7.45
C TYR A 249 2.88 1.55 -6.57
N MET A 250 2.63 0.80 -5.49
CA MET A 250 1.51 1.00 -4.56
C MET A 250 1.98 1.40 -3.16
N GLU A 251 3.09 2.12 -3.08
CA GLU A 251 3.60 2.66 -1.83
C GLU A 251 4.04 4.12 -1.96
N ASP A 252 4.10 4.81 -0.82
CA ASP A 252 4.51 6.21 -0.73
C ASP A 252 6.03 6.40 -0.50
N MET A 253 6.69 5.51 0.24
CA MET A 253 8.06 5.73 0.71
C MET A 253 9.08 5.81 -0.43
N THR A 254 9.16 4.82 -1.32
CA THR A 254 10.13 4.78 -2.43
C THR A 254 10.17 6.09 -3.24
N PRO A 255 9.03 6.64 -3.71
CA PRO A 255 9.06 7.90 -4.46
C PRO A 255 9.21 9.16 -3.60
N LEU A 256 8.70 9.18 -2.36
CA LEU A 256 8.52 10.41 -1.57
C LEU A 256 9.48 10.55 -0.37
N GLN A 257 10.25 9.52 -0.04
CA GLN A 257 11.28 9.58 1.01
C GLN A 257 12.66 9.82 0.40
N PHE A 258 13.36 10.84 0.89
CA PHE A 258 14.78 11.01 0.62
C PHE A 258 15.61 10.32 1.70
N LEU A 259 16.53 9.45 1.28
CA LEU A 259 17.50 8.73 2.10
C LEU A 259 18.91 9.11 1.62
N PRO A 260 19.65 9.97 2.34
CA PRO A 260 20.87 10.61 1.81
C PRO A 260 22.04 9.66 1.54
N ASN A 261 22.01 8.46 2.12
CA ASN A 261 23.07 7.47 1.99
C ASN A 261 22.67 6.25 1.13
N VAL A 262 21.55 6.33 0.42
CA VAL A 262 21.05 5.27 -0.46
C VAL A 262 21.16 5.73 -1.92
N SER A 263 21.96 5.02 -2.73
CA SER A 263 22.32 5.47 -4.08
C SER A 263 21.15 5.59 -5.06
N ASN A 264 20.10 4.80 -4.86
CA ASN A 264 18.87 4.80 -5.65
C ASN A 264 17.71 5.56 -4.95
N SER A 265 18.01 6.40 -3.96
CA SER A 265 17.00 7.20 -3.28
C SER A 265 16.31 8.17 -4.24
N HIS A 266 14.99 8.31 -4.08
CA HIS A 266 14.22 9.42 -4.63
C HIS A 266 13.87 10.40 -3.49
N GLY A 267 12.64 10.90 -3.40
CA GLY A 267 12.20 11.84 -2.36
C GLY A 267 11.68 13.18 -2.87
N PHE A 268 11.73 13.42 -4.17
CA PHE A 268 11.26 14.65 -4.81
C PHE A 268 10.21 14.41 -5.91
N ALA A 269 9.67 13.19 -6.01
CA ALA A 269 8.51 12.95 -6.84
C ALA A 269 7.34 13.81 -6.35
N THR A 270 6.51 14.31 -7.27
CA THR A 270 5.35 15.11 -6.86
C THR A 270 4.26 14.20 -6.33
N THR A 271 3.59 14.60 -5.26
CA THR A 271 2.48 13.81 -4.70
C THR A 271 1.34 13.64 -5.71
N GLN A 272 1.16 14.62 -6.61
CA GLN A 272 0.17 14.53 -7.69
C GLN A 272 0.49 13.44 -8.70
N ALA A 273 1.76 13.25 -9.07
CA ALA A 273 2.15 12.19 -10.01
C ALA A 273 1.92 10.81 -9.41
N ILE A 274 2.26 10.65 -8.13
CA ILE A 274 2.06 9.39 -7.39
C ILE A 274 0.57 9.08 -7.23
N GLU A 275 -0.22 10.06 -6.80
CA GLU A 275 -1.68 9.92 -6.69
C GLU A 275 -2.34 9.57 -8.02
N GLN A 276 -1.91 10.22 -9.12
CA GLN A 276 -2.42 9.93 -10.45
C GLN A 276 -2.08 8.51 -10.90
N MET A 277 -0.86 8.03 -10.62
CA MET A 277 -0.46 6.65 -10.93
C MET A 277 -1.36 5.62 -10.22
N TRP A 278 -1.69 5.84 -8.95
CA TRP A 278 -2.62 4.98 -8.21
C TRP A 278 -4.03 5.01 -8.79
N LYS A 279 -4.52 6.20 -9.14
CA LYS A 279 -5.84 6.38 -9.78
C LYS A 279 -5.91 5.70 -11.14
N ASP A 280 -4.86 5.80 -11.95
CA ASP A 280 -4.78 5.19 -13.28
C ASP A 280 -4.83 3.67 -13.17
N ARG A 281 -4.11 3.08 -12.21
CA ARG A 281 -4.19 1.65 -11.90
C ARG A 281 -5.60 1.23 -11.49
N PHE A 282 -6.21 1.94 -10.54
CA PHE A 282 -7.58 1.64 -10.09
C PHE A 282 -8.56 1.69 -11.27
N ASN A 283 -8.49 2.75 -12.08
CA ASN A 283 -9.36 2.92 -13.25
C ASN A 283 -9.17 1.80 -14.27
N TRP A 284 -7.94 1.33 -14.48
CA TRP A 284 -7.69 0.22 -15.38
C TRP A 284 -8.33 -1.07 -14.83
N LEU A 285 -8.08 -1.42 -13.57
CA LEU A 285 -8.64 -2.60 -12.90
C LEU A 285 -10.18 -2.56 -12.84
N TRP A 286 -10.76 -1.39 -12.62
CA TRP A 286 -12.22 -1.20 -12.62
C TRP A 286 -12.87 -1.62 -13.94
N ASN A 287 -12.20 -1.31 -15.06
CA ASN A 287 -12.70 -1.58 -16.39
C ASN A 287 -12.37 -3.00 -16.87
N TRP A 288 -11.19 -3.50 -16.52
CA TRP A 288 -10.60 -4.69 -17.14
C TRP A 288 -10.39 -5.86 -16.19
N GLY A 289 -10.72 -5.70 -14.89
CA GLY A 289 -10.49 -6.72 -13.89
C GLY A 289 -9.00 -6.96 -13.68
N ALA A 290 -8.67 -7.97 -12.88
CA ALA A 290 -7.28 -8.31 -12.56
C ALA A 290 -6.55 -9.04 -13.69
N ASP A 291 -7.25 -9.76 -14.56
CA ASP A 291 -6.68 -10.55 -15.66
C ASP A 291 -6.80 -9.86 -17.04
N GLY A 292 -7.39 -8.67 -17.10
CA GLY A 292 -7.61 -7.92 -18.33
C GLY A 292 -8.78 -8.42 -19.18
N SER A 293 -9.53 -9.44 -18.74
CA SER A 293 -10.60 -10.06 -19.51
C SER A 293 -11.92 -9.28 -19.49
N GLY A 294 -12.03 -8.29 -18.58
CA GLY A 294 -13.20 -7.44 -18.42
C GLY A 294 -13.53 -7.20 -16.94
N PRO A 295 -14.68 -6.55 -16.65
CA PRO A 295 -15.11 -6.27 -15.29
C PRO A 295 -15.05 -7.47 -14.34
N GLY A 296 -14.33 -7.32 -13.22
CA GLY A 296 -14.18 -8.38 -12.23
C GLY A 296 -13.83 -7.86 -10.84
N ASN A 297 -13.74 -8.78 -9.89
CA ASN A 297 -13.27 -8.49 -8.53
C ASN A 297 -11.75 -8.28 -8.55
N PHE A 298 -11.28 -7.38 -7.69
CA PHE A 298 -9.86 -7.17 -7.47
C PHE A 298 -9.59 -6.62 -6.08
N VAL A 299 -8.36 -6.79 -5.62
CA VAL A 299 -7.84 -6.11 -4.44
C VAL A 299 -6.99 -4.91 -4.84
N PHE A 300 -6.97 -3.89 -3.99
CA PHE A 300 -6.22 -2.65 -4.18
C PHE A 300 -5.39 -2.36 -2.92
N PRO A 301 -4.22 -3.01 -2.76
CA PRO A 301 -3.27 -2.71 -1.70
C PRO A 301 -2.69 -1.31 -1.85
N LEU A 302 -2.61 -0.54 -0.76
CA LEU A 302 -1.97 0.76 -0.70
C LEU A 302 -1.12 0.82 0.58
N VAL A 303 0.20 0.90 0.42
CA VAL A 303 1.16 0.94 1.52
C VAL A 303 1.54 2.37 1.83
N LEU A 304 1.42 2.75 3.09
CA LEU A 304 1.74 4.09 3.59
C LEU A 304 2.77 3.97 4.70
N HIS A 305 3.53 5.03 4.95
CA HIS A 305 4.46 5.08 6.09
C HIS A 305 4.24 6.37 6.88
N PRO A 306 4.29 6.36 8.22
CA PRO A 306 4.26 7.60 9.01
C PRO A 306 5.42 8.53 8.67
N ASP A 307 6.55 7.96 8.23
CA ASP A 307 7.75 8.64 7.75
C ASP A 307 7.42 9.61 6.59
N THR A 308 6.66 9.14 5.60
CA THR A 308 6.29 9.89 4.39
C THR A 308 4.87 10.44 4.43
N SER A 309 3.87 9.59 4.56
CA SER A 309 2.46 9.99 4.62
C SER A 309 2.11 10.80 5.86
N GLY A 310 2.98 10.84 6.88
CA GLY A 310 2.89 11.78 7.99
C GLY A 310 3.35 13.21 7.66
N MET A 311 4.09 13.42 6.57
CA MET A 311 4.50 14.75 6.12
C MET A 311 3.29 15.58 5.69
N ALA A 312 3.31 16.89 5.98
CA ALA A 312 2.12 17.73 5.83
C ALA A 312 1.56 17.77 4.39
N HIS A 313 2.43 17.78 3.38
CA HIS A 313 2.03 17.84 1.97
C HIS A 313 1.59 16.47 1.43
N VAL A 314 2.11 15.36 1.98
CA VAL A 314 1.70 14.00 1.60
C VAL A 314 0.39 13.61 2.29
N ALA A 315 0.23 13.93 3.57
CA ALA A 315 -0.98 13.64 4.34
C ALA A 315 -2.25 14.19 3.68
N GLY A 316 -2.17 15.38 3.06
CA GLY A 316 -3.28 15.95 2.30
C GLY A 316 -3.63 15.14 1.04
N THR A 317 -2.61 14.65 0.32
CA THR A 317 -2.79 13.75 -0.82
C THR A 317 -3.40 12.42 -0.39
N ILE A 318 -2.95 11.82 0.72
CA ILE A 318 -3.53 10.58 1.24
C ILE A 318 -5.01 10.76 1.61
N ASP A 319 -5.35 11.84 2.32
CA ASP A 319 -6.75 12.15 2.64
C ASP A 319 -7.60 12.23 1.35
N GLY A 320 -7.12 12.98 0.35
CA GLY A 320 -7.76 13.09 -0.96
C GLY A 320 -7.94 11.73 -1.67
N MET A 321 -6.92 10.88 -1.67
CA MET A 321 -6.96 9.54 -2.27
C MET A 321 -7.99 8.64 -1.58
N LEU A 322 -8.03 8.65 -0.24
CA LEU A 322 -9.01 7.86 0.52
C LEU A 322 -10.45 8.34 0.27
N GLN A 323 -10.69 9.66 0.21
CA GLN A 323 -12.01 10.18 -0.15
C GLN A 323 -12.39 9.82 -1.60
N TRP A 324 -11.43 9.86 -2.53
CA TRP A 324 -11.65 9.47 -3.92
C TRP A 324 -12.04 7.99 -4.04
N LEU A 325 -11.34 7.08 -3.33
CA LEU A 325 -11.68 5.66 -3.29
C LEU A 325 -13.09 5.42 -2.72
N LYS A 326 -13.45 6.10 -1.63
CA LYS A 326 -14.80 6.02 -1.04
C LYS A 326 -15.91 6.52 -1.98
N ALA A 327 -15.61 7.47 -2.86
CA ALA A 327 -16.60 8.06 -3.76
C ALA A 327 -17.10 7.08 -4.84
N TRP A 328 -16.43 5.94 -5.03
CA TRP A 328 -16.87 4.87 -5.93
C TRP A 328 -18.09 4.09 -5.42
N GLY A 329 -18.46 4.27 -4.15
CA GLY A 329 -19.71 3.74 -3.62
C GLY A 329 -19.61 2.29 -3.11
N PRO A 330 -20.72 1.53 -3.12
CA PRO A 330 -20.85 0.28 -2.38
C PRO A 330 -20.01 -0.88 -2.92
N GLU A 331 -19.48 -0.79 -4.15
CA GLU A 331 -18.56 -1.77 -4.72
C GLU A 331 -17.17 -1.73 -4.07
N VAL A 332 -16.80 -0.59 -3.46
CA VAL A 332 -15.51 -0.41 -2.78
C VAL A 332 -15.65 -0.64 -1.28
N GLU A 333 -14.94 -1.64 -0.78
CA GLU A 333 -14.89 -2.01 0.62
C GLU A 333 -13.47 -1.85 1.16
N PHE A 334 -13.30 -1.05 2.21
CA PHE A 334 -12.05 -1.03 2.98
C PHE A 334 -12.04 -2.20 3.96
N VAL A 335 -10.98 -3.01 3.92
CA VAL A 335 -10.83 -4.18 4.78
C VAL A 335 -9.39 -4.29 5.28
N THR A 336 -9.21 -4.97 6.41
CA THR A 336 -7.88 -5.36 6.88
C THR A 336 -7.31 -6.49 6.02
N TYR A 337 -6.00 -6.66 6.05
CA TYR A 337 -5.31 -7.73 5.34
C TYR A 337 -5.74 -9.10 5.88
N GLU A 338 -5.86 -9.27 7.21
CA GLU A 338 -6.41 -10.51 7.79
C GLU A 338 -7.80 -10.83 7.23
N LYS A 339 -8.69 -9.85 7.11
CA LYS A 339 -10.04 -10.09 6.58
C LYS A 339 -10.00 -10.57 5.14
N ALA A 340 -9.24 -9.90 4.27
CA ALA A 340 -9.11 -10.32 2.87
C ALA A 340 -8.50 -11.73 2.74
N ALA A 341 -7.45 -12.05 3.51
CA ALA A 341 -6.86 -13.38 3.50
C ALA A 341 -7.84 -14.47 3.97
N ARG A 342 -8.66 -14.19 5.00
CA ARG A 342 -9.68 -15.15 5.47
C ARG A 342 -10.79 -15.38 4.45
N GLU A 343 -11.24 -14.33 3.79
CA GLU A 343 -12.27 -14.44 2.75
C GLU A 343 -11.74 -15.18 1.52
N PHE A 344 -10.50 -14.92 1.09
CA PHE A 344 -9.84 -15.67 0.02
C PHE A 344 -9.84 -17.18 0.32
N LEU A 345 -9.46 -17.59 1.53
CA LEU A 345 -9.48 -19.00 1.92
C LEU A 345 -10.91 -19.58 1.98
N GLN A 346 -11.92 -18.78 2.34
CA GLN A 346 -13.31 -19.25 2.34
C GLN A 346 -13.82 -19.48 0.92
N GLU A 347 -13.53 -18.57 0.00
CA GLU A 347 -13.91 -18.69 -1.41
C GLU A 347 -13.24 -19.91 -2.06
N ASP A 348 -11.95 -20.14 -1.80
CA ASP A 348 -11.20 -21.30 -2.33
C ASP A 348 -11.77 -22.64 -1.83
N ASN A 349 -12.12 -22.73 -0.54
CA ASN A 349 -12.76 -23.92 0.04
C ASN A 349 -14.14 -24.22 -0.55
N VAL A 350 -14.89 -23.18 -0.96
CA VAL A 350 -16.19 -23.35 -1.63
C VAL A 350 -16.00 -23.84 -3.07
N VAL A 351 -14.95 -23.42 -3.76
CA VAL A 351 -14.63 -23.90 -5.12
C VAL A 351 -14.09 -25.34 -5.11
N ALA A 352 -13.44 -25.75 -4.03
CA ALA A 352 -12.89 -27.10 -3.86
C ALA A 352 -13.91 -28.16 -3.40
N ALA A 353 -15.06 -27.75 -2.86
CA ALA A 353 -16.14 -28.61 -2.39
C ALA A 353 -17.20 -28.86 -3.48
#